data_AF-A0A3D3CJX3-F1
#
_entry.id   AF-A0A3D3CJX3-F1
#
_cell.length_a   1.000
_cell.length_b   1.000
_cell.length_c   1.000
_cell.angle_alpha   90.00
_cell.angle_beta   90.00
_cell.angle_gamma   90.00
#
_symmetry.space_group_name_H-M   'P 1'
#
loop_
_entity.id
_entity.type
_entity.pdbx_description
1 polymer ?
#
loop_
_entity_poly.entity_id
_entity_poly.type
_entity_poly.pdbx_seq_one_letter_code
_entity_poly.pdbx_strand_id
1 'polypeptide(L)' 'MDTILTFIREARAELKKVTWPGKRQLGYSTLVVVIFSLLVSLYLGIVDMVLTGVFAKLLS' A
#
# COMPACT_ATOMS: atom_id res chain seq x y z
N MET A 1 -37.15 5.90 17.37
CA MET A 1 -36.13 5.22 16.53
C MET A 1 -35.03 6.21 16.10
N ASP A 2 -34.82 7.26 16.92
CA ASP A 2 -34.07 8.46 16.53
C ASP A 2 -32.65 8.44 17.08
N THR A 3 -32.38 7.60 18.08
CA THR A 3 -31.07 7.46 18.73
C THR A 3 -29.99 7.01 17.76
N ILE A 4 -30.26 6.03 16.89
CA ILE A 4 -29.27 5.51 15.94
C ILE A 4 -28.89 6.56 14.89
N LEU A 5 -29.86 7.34 14.39
CA LEU A 5 -29.61 8.43 13.44
C LEU A 5 -28.76 9.54 14.07
N THR A 6 -29.03 9.87 15.34
CA THR A 6 -28.22 10.86 16.09
C THR A 6 -26.80 10.34 16.34
N PHE A 7 -26.64 9.08 16.74
CA PHE A 7 -25.34 8.44 16.93
C PHE A 7 -24.49 8.43 15.65
N ILE A 8 -25.06 8.09 14.50
CA ILE A 8 -24.33 8.12 13.21
C ILE A 8 -23.94 9.56 12.83
N ARG A 9 -24.80 10.53 13.14
CA ARG A 9 -24.55 11.95 12.84
C ARG A 9 -23.43 12.53 13.72
N GLU A 10 -23.38 12.17 15.00
CA GLU A 10 -22.31 12.52 15.94
C GLU A 10 -21.00 11.81 15.60
N ALA A 11 -21.03 10.51 15.30
CA ALA A 11 -19.86 9.75 14.87
C ALA A 11 -19.25 10.32 13.57
N ARG A 12 -20.09 10.73 12.61
CA ARG A 12 -19.63 11.41 11.40
C ARG A 12 -19.03 12.79 11.68
N ALA A 13 -19.51 13.50 12.70
CA ALA A 13 -18.97 14.80 13.11
C ALA A 13 -17.60 14.65 13.81
N GLU A 14 -17.41 13.62 14.64
CA GLU A 14 -16.10 13.29 15.24
C GLU A 14 -15.08 12.80 14.21
N LEU A 15 -15.49 11.93 13.29
CA LEU A 15 -14.65 11.48 12.17
C LEU A 15 -14.20 12.63 11.25
N LYS A 16 -14.89 13.78 11.28
CA LYS A 16 -14.51 14.99 10.56
C LYS A 16 -13.53 15.87 11.35
N LYS A 17 -13.45 15.72 12.67
CA LYS A 17 -12.39 16.31 13.53
C LYS A 17 -11.09 15.52 13.46
N VAL A 18 -11.16 14.23 13.12
CA VAL A 18 -9.97 13.46 12.75
C VAL A 18 -9.36 14.13 11.52
N THR A 19 -8.16 14.66 11.69
CA THR A 19 -7.38 15.34 10.65
C THR A 19 -7.01 14.35 9.57
N TRP A 20 -7.95 14.07 8.67
CA TRP A 20 -7.67 13.24 7.50
C TRP A 20 -6.62 13.98 6.66
N PRO A 21 -5.49 13.33 6.37
CA PRO A 21 -4.48 13.90 5.50
C PRO A 21 -5.13 14.24 4.16
N GLY A 22 -4.90 15.46 3.67
CA GLY A 22 -5.53 15.97 2.46
C GLY A 22 -5.33 15.01 1.29
N LYS A 23 -6.39 14.75 0.50
CA LYS A 23 -6.44 13.78 -0.63
C LYS A 23 -5.22 13.82 -1.57
N ARG A 24 -4.56 14.98 -1.67
CA ARG A 24 -3.34 15.16 -2.47
C ARG A 24 -2.14 14.41 -1.90
N GLN A 25 -1.95 14.40 -0.58
CA GLN A 25 -0.84 13.72 0.08
C GLN A 25 -0.97 12.19 0.01
N LEU A 26 -2.20 11.69 0.09
CA LEU A 26 -2.51 10.27 -0.08
C LEU A 26 -2.12 9.76 -1.47
N GLY A 27 -2.39 10.52 -2.53
CA GLY A 27 -2.01 10.16 -3.90
C GLY A 27 -0.49 10.08 -4.11
N TYR A 28 0.27 11.04 -3.57
CA TYR A 28 1.73 11.01 -3.67
C TYR A 28 2.34 9.82 -2.91
N SER A 29 1.84 9.53 -1.70
CA SER A 29 2.32 8.36 -0.93
C SER A 29 2.04 7.05 -1.64
N THR A 30 0.87 6.88 -2.27
CA THR A 30 0.56 5.68 -3.06
C THR A 30 1.43 5.58 -4.31
N LEU A 31 1.70 6.69 -5.00
CA LEU A 31 2.54 6.69 -6.20
C LEU A 31 3.98 6.25 -5.89
N VAL A 32 4.55 6.73 -4.79
CA VAL A 32 5.89 6.32 -4.34
C VAL A 32 5.95 4.83 -4.04
N VAL A 33 4.93 4.29 -3.35
CA VAL A 33 4.85 2.86 -3.04
C VAL A 33 4.74 2.01 -4.30
N VAL A 34 3.98 2.44 -5.31
CA VAL A 34 3.85 1.73 -6.59
C VAL A 34 5.20 1.67 -7.32
N ILE A 35 5.90 2.81 -7.42
CA ILE A 35 7.22 2.87 -8.06
C ILE A 35 8.22 2.00 -7.30
N PHE A 36 8.23 2.08 -5.96
CA PHE A 36 9.11 1.28 -5.12
C PHE A 36 8.83 -0.23 -5.28
N SER A 37 7.57 -0.64 -5.29
CA SER A 37 7.17 -2.03 -5.48
C SER A 37 7.61 -2.57 -6.84
N LEU A 38 7.50 -1.77 -7.91
CA LEU A 38 8.01 -2.12 -9.25
C LEU A 38 9.52 -2.32 -9.25
N LEU A 39 10.28 -1.43 -8.60
CA LEU A 39 11.75 -1.55 -8.50
C LEU A 39 12.17 -2.80 -7.73
N VAL A 40 11.53 -3.06 -6.59
CA VAL A 40 11.81 -4.25 -5.77
C VAL A 40 11.46 -5.53 -6.52
N SER A 41 10.31 -5.58 -7.19
CA SER A 41 9.91 -6.72 -8.02
C SER A 41 10.90 -7.00 -9.15
N LEU A 42 11.39 -5.97 -9.82
CA LEU A 42 12.39 -6.12 -10.88
C LEU A 42 13.71 -6.66 -10.31
N TYR A 43 14.18 -6.11 -9.18
CA TYR A 43 15.40 -6.57 -8.53
C TYR A 43 15.29 -8.04 -8.12
N LEU A 44 14.21 -8.43 -7.42
CA LEU A 44 13.98 -9.81 -7.01
C LEU A 44 13.90 -10.75 -8.21
N GLY A 45 13.18 -10.37 -9.28
CA GLY A 45 13.08 -11.18 -10.49
C GLY A 45 14.44 -11.43 -11.17
N ILE A 46 15.33 -10.42 -11.20
CA ILE A 46 16.69 -10.60 -11.71
C ILE A 46 17.48 -11.55 -10.81
N VAL A 47 17.40 -11.37 -9.49
CA VAL A 47 18.07 -12.24 -8.53
C VAL A 47 17.59 -13.68 -8.66
N ASP A 48 16.29 -13.92 -8.78
CA ASP A 48 15.70 -15.25 -8.94
C ASP A 48 16.17 -15.94 -10.22
N MET A 49 16.30 -15.19 -11.33
CA MET A 49 16.85 -15.71 -12.58
C MET A 49 18.31 -16.12 -12.45
N VAL A 50 19.14 -15.27 -11.82
CA VAL A 50 20.56 -15.56 -11.57
C VAL A 50 20.69 -16.78 -10.66
N LEU A 51 19.92 -16.81 -9.57
CA LEU A 51 19.94 -17.89 -8.60
C LEU A 51 19.55 -19.22 -9.26
N THR A 52 18.45 -19.24 -10.02
CA THR A 52 18.00 -20.43 -10.76
C THR A 52 19.05 -20.91 -11.76
N GLY A 53 19.69 -20.00 -12.49
CA GLY A 53 20.76 -20.34 -13.42
C GLY A 53 22.00 -20.94 -12.73
N VAL A 54 22.37 -20.41 -11.56
CA VAL A 54 23.49 -20.91 -10.76
C VAL A 54 23.16 -22.27 -10.14
N PHE A 55 21.98 -22.43 -9.55
CA PHE A 55 21.53 -23.72 -9.00
C PHE A 55 21.41 -24.80 -10.08
N ALA A 56 20.90 -24.46 -11.27
CA ALA A 56 20.83 -25.40 -12.39
C ALA A 56 22.22 -25.89 -12.85
N LYS A 57 23.23 -25.01 -12.83
CA LYS A 57 24.62 -25.39 -13.11
C LYS A 57 25.30 -26.20 -12.01
N LEU A 58 24.88 -26.03 -10.75
CA LEU A 58 25.43 -26.74 -9.59
C LEU A 58 24.84 -28.15 -9.42
N LEU A 59 23.59 -28.35 -9.84
CA LEU A 59 22.90 -29.65 -9.77
C LEU A 59 23.17 -30.52 -11.02
N SER A 60 23.69 -29.93 -12.09
CA SER A 60 24.23 -30.63 -13.27
C SER A 60 25.69 -31.01 -13.06
#